data_AF-A0A2R6EKC4-F1
#
_entry.id   AF-A0A2R6EKC4-F1
#
_cell.length_a   1.000
_cell.length_b   1.000
_cell.length_c   1.000
_cell.angle_alpha   90.00
_cell.angle_beta   90.00
_cell.angle_gamma   90.00
#
_symmetry.space_group_name_H-M   'P 1'
#
loop_
_entity.id
_entity.type
_entity.pdbx_description
1 polymer ?
#
loop_
_entity_poly.entity_id
_entity_poly.type
_entity_poly.pdbx_seq_one_letter_code
_entity_poly.pdbx_strand_id
1 'polypeptide(L)'
;MTLAGDASEEVSFDVNTGDLESGTYIHGVSAGDDDAQGSLTIGQAATPTETPTETETQTDTPTDSDDSAGFGVVIALLAFMGAALLAARRRFDS
;
A
#
# COMPACT_ATOMS: atom_id res chain seq x y z
N MET A 1 38.98 23.90 32.06
CA MET A 1 38.94 25.14 31.26
C MET A 1 38.97 26.30 32.24
N THR A 2 39.81 27.31 32.03
CA THR A 2 39.91 28.47 32.92
C THR A 2 40.00 29.71 32.06
N LEU A 3 39.03 30.62 32.22
CA LEU A 3 39.03 31.91 31.56
C LEU A 3 39.94 32.89 32.31
N ALA A 4 40.64 33.74 31.57
CA ALA A 4 41.25 34.92 32.16
C ALA A 4 40.16 35.91 32.62
N GLY A 5 40.52 36.87 33.49
CA GLY A 5 39.63 37.95 33.87
C GLY A 5 39.08 38.67 32.63
N ASP A 6 37.78 38.93 32.63
CA ASP A 6 37.03 39.57 31.53
C ASP A 6 37.02 38.81 30.18
N ALA A 7 37.58 37.60 30.12
CA ALA A 7 37.49 36.75 28.93
C ALA A 7 36.11 36.08 28.83
N SER A 8 35.65 35.85 27.60
CA SER A 8 34.43 35.11 27.30
C SER A 8 34.73 34.04 26.25
N GLU A 9 34.08 32.88 26.39
CA GLU A 9 34.15 31.77 25.46
C GLU A 9 32.74 31.24 25.20
N GLU A 10 32.53 30.67 24.01
CA GLU A 10 31.27 30.02 23.63
C GLU A 10 31.35 28.53 23.95
N VAL A 11 30.29 28.01 24.58
CA VAL A 11 30.15 26.58 24.88
C VAL A 11 28.89 26.08 24.19
N SER A 12 29.04 25.04 23.35
CA SER A 12 27.93 24.42 22.61
C SER A 12 27.69 23.00 23.11
N PHE A 13 26.41 22.59 23.12
CA PHE A 13 25.97 21.25 23.48
C PHE A 13 25.08 20.71 22.36
N ASP A 14 25.41 19.53 21.86
CA ASP A 14 24.54 18.75 20.98
C ASP A 14 23.87 17.64 21.79
N VAL A 15 22.54 17.69 21.91
CA VAL A 15 21.75 16.74 22.69
C VAL A 15 20.81 15.98 21.76
N ASN A 16 20.91 14.65 21.75
CA ASN A 16 20.02 13.80 20.96
C ASN A 16 18.66 13.62 21.67
N THR A 17 17.57 13.94 20.97
CA THR A 17 16.20 13.82 21.47
C THR A 17 15.37 12.75 20.75
N GLY A 18 15.98 11.92 19.91
CA GLY A 18 15.30 10.95 19.05
C GLY A 18 14.58 9.83 19.79
N ASP A 19 15.06 9.47 20.98
CA ASP A 19 14.48 8.41 21.83
C ASP A 19 13.51 8.96 22.89
N LEU A 20 13.27 10.28 22.88
CA LEU A 20 12.34 10.92 23.81
C LEU A 20 10.92 10.89 23.23
N GLU A 21 9.95 10.70 24.11
CA GLU A 21 8.55 10.88 23.74
C GLU A 21 8.25 12.34 23.39
N SER A 22 7.20 12.57 22.59
CA SER A 22 6.72 13.92 22.33
C SER A 22 6.21 14.57 23.62
N GLY A 23 6.60 15.81 23.89
CA GLY A 23 6.22 16.51 25.11
C GLY A 23 7.01 17.79 25.34
N THR A 24 6.75 18.45 26.46
CA THR A 24 7.50 19.63 26.90
C THR A 24 8.51 19.23 27.97
N TYR A 25 9.76 19.57 27.72
CA TYR A 25 10.90 19.34 28.60
C TYR A 25 11.47 20.66 29.08
N ILE A 26 12.00 20.67 30.29
CA ILE A 26 12.78 21.79 30.81
C ILE A 26 14.26 21.48 30.58
N HIS A 27 14.96 22.41 29.95
CA HIS A 27 16.41 22.37 29.80
C HIS A 27 17.01 23.56 30.52
N GLY A 28 18.27 23.43 30.94
CA GLY A 28 18.97 24.52 31.59
C GLY A 28 20.47 24.34 31.57
N VAL A 29 21.16 25.44 31.84
CA VAL A 29 22.60 25.50 32.02
C VAL A 29 22.87 26.09 33.41
N SER A 30 23.89 25.58 34.10
CA SER A 30 24.32 26.13 35.39
C SER A 30 25.83 26.38 35.39
N ALA A 31 26.22 27.43 36.11
CA ALA A 31 27.61 27.82 36.30
C ALA A 31 27.80 28.30 37.75
N GLY A 32 28.34 27.44 38.61
CA GLY A 32 28.46 27.75 40.03
C GLY A 32 27.08 27.86 40.68
N ASP A 33 26.79 29.04 41.23
CA ASP A 33 25.54 29.35 41.92
C ASP A 33 24.47 29.97 40.99
N ASP A 34 24.81 30.21 39.71
CA ASP A 34 23.90 30.78 38.72
C ASP A 34 23.32 29.69 37.80
N ASP A 35 22.04 29.83 37.45
CA ASP A 35 21.36 28.96 36.49
C ASP A 35 20.42 29.73 35.55
N ALA A 36 20.21 29.16 34.36
CA ALA A 36 19.23 29.62 33.40
C ALA A 36 18.47 28.42 32.83
N GLN A 37 17.14 28.52 32.76
CA GLN A 37 16.28 27.45 32.25
C GLN A 37 15.32 27.93 31.16
N GLY A 38 14.91 27.00 30.30
CA GLY A 38 13.96 27.22 29.23
C GLY A 38 13.11 25.98 28.96
N SER A 39 11.99 26.15 28.27
CA SER A 39 11.18 25.03 27.80
C SER A 39 11.57 24.64 26.37
N LEU A 40 11.56 23.33 26.11
CA LEU A 40 11.74 22.75 24.78
C LEU A 40 10.57 21.80 24.51
N THR A 41 9.86 21.99 23.40
CA THR A 41 8.78 21.08 22.99
C THR A 41 9.29 20.14 21.92
N ILE A 42 9.28 18.84 22.21
CA ILE A 42 9.55 17.77 21.25
C ILE A 42 8.23 17.40 20.57
N GLY A 43 8.18 17.62 19.26
CA GLY A 43 7.05 17.25 18.42
C GLY A 43 7.04 15.76 18.10
N GLN A 44 5.88 15.25 17.69
CA GLN A 44 5.79 13.90 17.14
C GLN A 44 6.32 13.90 15.69
N ALA A 45 7.20 12.94 15.37
CA ALA A 45 7.62 12.74 14.00
C ALA A 45 6.43 12.33 13.14
N ALA A 46 6.33 12.86 11.92
CA ALA A 46 5.30 12.44 10.98
C ALA A 46 5.53 10.99 10.58
N THR A 47 4.54 10.12 10.79
CA THR A 47 4.57 8.77 10.22
C THR A 47 4.37 8.91 8.71
N PRO A 48 5.27 8.38 7.86
CA PRO A 48 5.02 8.36 6.42
C PRO A 48 3.69 7.67 6.13
N THR A 49 2.86 8.31 5.30
CA THR A 49 1.64 7.71 4.79
C THR A 49 2.03 6.76 3.66
N GLU A 50 1.70 5.48 3.82
CA GLU A 50 1.80 4.48 2.74
C GLU A 50 1.03 5.00 1.52
N THR A 51 1.71 5.11 0.37
CA THR A 51 1.01 5.43 -0.88
C THR A 51 0.19 4.19 -1.27
N PRO A 52 -1.13 4.31 -1.49
CA PRO A 52 -1.91 3.17 -1.92
C PRO A 52 -1.33 2.62 -3.23
N THR A 53 -0.95 1.35 -3.21
CA THR A 53 -0.58 0.64 -4.44
C THR A 53 -1.85 0.49 -5.26
N GLU A 54 -1.88 1.09 -6.46
CA GLU A 54 -3.00 0.89 -7.38
C GLU A 54 -3.10 -0.60 -7.70
N THR A 55 -4.24 -1.20 -7.32
CA THR A 55 -4.60 -2.53 -7.78
C THR A 55 -5.02 -2.37 -9.23
N GLU A 56 -4.27 -2.95 -10.17
CA GLU A 56 -4.67 -2.99 -11.57
C GLU A 56 -6.07 -3.60 -11.66
N THR A 57 -7.04 -2.76 -12.04
CA THR A 57 -8.37 -3.23 -12.38
C THR A 57 -8.23 -3.89 -13.73
N GLN A 58 -8.25 -5.22 -13.76
CA GLN A 58 -8.40 -5.95 -15.01
C GLN A 58 -9.70 -5.45 -15.66
N THR A 59 -9.54 -4.71 -16.75
CA THR A 59 -10.67 -4.39 -17.63
C THR A 59 -11.01 -5.71 -18.29
N ASP A 60 -12.07 -6.35 -17.81
CA ASP A 60 -12.72 -7.44 -18.53
C ASP A 60 -13.03 -6.90 -19.91
N THR A 61 -12.21 -7.29 -20.90
CA THR A 61 -12.55 -7.06 -22.29
C THR A 61 -13.82 -7.84 -22.51
N PRO A 62 -14.97 -7.19 -22.85
CA PRO A 62 -16.14 -7.95 -23.21
C PRO A 62 -15.72 -8.85 -24.36
N THR A 63 -15.73 -10.15 -24.11
CA THR A 63 -15.63 -11.13 -25.17
C THR A 63 -16.93 -11.00 -25.94
N ASP A 64 -16.96 -10.08 -26.89
CA ASP A 64 -17.86 -10.17 -28.03
C ASP A 64 -17.41 -11.40 -28.80
N SER A 65 -17.91 -12.54 -28.35
CA SER A 65 -18.02 -13.73 -29.16
C SER A 65 -19.39 -14.30 -28.88
N ASP A 66 -20.35 -13.76 -29.62
CA ASP A 66 -21.46 -14.51 -30.21
C ASP A 66 -20.98 -15.72 -31.04
N ASP A 67 -19.91 -16.40 -30.63
CA ASP A 67 -19.28 -17.49 -31.37
C ASP A 67 -19.37 -18.82 -30.62
N SER A 68 -20.58 -19.07 -30.13
CA SER A 68 -21.11 -20.43 -30.04
C SER A 68 -21.59 -20.95 -31.42
N ALA A 69 -21.10 -20.38 -32.53
CA ALA A 69 -21.44 -20.85 -33.87
C ALA A 69 -20.62 -22.07 -34.34
N GLY A 70 -19.57 -22.48 -33.59
CA GLY A 70 -18.74 -23.63 -33.95
C GLY A 70 -19.19 -25.00 -33.41
N PHE A 71 -19.78 -25.06 -32.22
CA PHE A 71 -20.18 -26.33 -31.59
C PHE A 71 -21.67 -26.64 -31.75
N GLY A 72 -22.53 -25.63 -31.90
CA GLY A 72 -23.95 -25.82 -32.15
C GLY A 72 -24.23 -26.51 -33.49
N VAL A 73 -23.48 -26.17 -34.54
CA VAL A 73 -23.63 -26.78 -35.87
C VAL A 73 -23.15 -28.24 -35.87
N VAL A 74 -22.04 -28.56 -35.20
CA VAL A 74 -21.54 -29.94 -35.10
C VAL A 74 -22.52 -30.82 -34.32
N ILE A 75 -23.02 -30.35 -33.19
CA ILE A 75 -24.03 -31.08 -32.40
C ILE A 75 -25.35 -31.18 -33.16
N ALA A 76 -25.79 -30.14 -33.88
CA ALA A 76 -27.00 -30.17 -34.71
C ALA A 76 -26.88 -31.15 -35.90
N LEU A 77 -25.72 -31.22 -36.56
CA LEU A 77 -25.47 -32.18 -37.63
C LEU A 77 -25.40 -33.61 -37.11
N LEU A 78 -24.77 -33.86 -35.96
CA LEU A 78 -24.75 -35.18 -35.32
C LEU A 78 -26.14 -35.61 -34.86
N ALA A 79 -26.93 -34.70 -34.27
CA ALA A 79 -28.31 -34.96 -33.87
C ALA A 79 -29.22 -35.21 -35.09
N PHE A 80 -29.07 -34.43 -36.15
CA PHE A 80 -29.81 -34.61 -37.40
C PHE A 80 -29.47 -35.94 -38.07
N MET A 81 -28.19 -36.31 -38.11
CA MET A 81 -27.74 -37.60 -38.66
C MET A 81 -28.27 -38.78 -37.83
N GLY A 82 -28.21 -38.67 -36.49
CA GLY A 82 -28.76 -39.67 -35.58
C GLY A 82 -30.27 -39.83 -35.70
N ALA A 83 -31.00 -38.72 -35.80
CA ALA A 83 -32.46 -38.71 -35.98
C ALA A 83 -32.88 -39.27 -37.35
N ALA A 84 -32.16 -38.93 -38.42
CA ALA A 84 -32.41 -39.47 -39.76
C ALA A 84 -32.16 -40.99 -39.83
N LEU A 85 -31.11 -41.48 -39.17
CA LEU A 85 -30.79 -42.92 -39.09
C LEU A 85 -31.79 -43.68 -38.21
N LEU A 86 -32.24 -43.07 -37.10
CA LEU A 86 -33.28 -43.63 -36.24
C LEU A 86 -34.64 -43.69 -36.94
N ALA A 87 -34.99 -42.66 -37.72
CA ALA A 87 -36.20 -42.62 -38.54
C ALA A 87 -36.14 -43.63 -39.70
N ALA A 88 -34.98 -43.80 -40.33
CA ALA A 88 -34.77 -44.81 -41.37
C ALA A 88 -34.91 -46.23 -40.82
N ARG A 89 -34.39 -46.51 -39.62
CA ARG A 89 -34.57 -47.82 -38.96
C ARG A 89 -36.04 -48.15 -38.72
N ARG A 90 -36.85 -47.15 -38.34
CA ARG A 90 -38.30 -47.34 -38.13
C ARG A 90 -39.08 -47.61 -39.42
N ARG A 91 -38.49 -47.34 -40.59
CA ARG A 91 -39.10 -47.64 -41.89
C ARG A 91 -38.80 -49.08 -42.37
N PHE A 92 -37.84 -49.77 -41.77
CA PHE A 92 -37.50 -51.16 -42.08
C PHE A 92 -38.14 -52.19 -41.14
N ASP A 93 -38.65 -51.77 -39.96
CA ASP A 93 -39.46 -52.59 -39.04
C ASP A 93 -40.95 -52.20 -39.11
N SER A 94 -41.59 -52.45 -40.27
CA SER A 94 -43.05 -52.67 -40.34
C SER A 94 -43.38 -54.12 -40.05
#